data_AF-A0A7C3CIY2-F1
#
_entry.id   AF-A0A7C3CIY2-F1
#
_cell.length_a   1.000
_cell.length_b   1.000
_cell.length_c   1.000
_cell.angle_alpha   90.00
_cell.angle_beta   90.00
_cell.angle_gamma   90.00
#
_symmetry.space_group_name_H-M   'P 1'
#
loop_
_entity.id
_entity.type
_entity.pdbx_description
1 polymer ?
#
loop_
_entity_poly.entity_id
_entity_poly.type
_entity_poly.pdbx_seq_one_letter_code
_entity_poly.pdbx_strand_id
1 'polypeptide(L)'
;MTTSKIGTTVTKFLKLKQKISAQNKIVTDLKSEAAKMEIDIIKQLEKEKQQGTTVTLGSVKISETLHGNVKDKNKLLKYATTKDAMQLMSIQLSQAAYREMVEDGKKFSFIEPFHKKKLSVGIKRS
;
A
#
# COMPACT_ATOMS: atom_id res chain seq x y z
N MET A 1 24.22 4.86 46.15
CA MET A 1 23.98 4.96 44.69
C MET A 1 24.74 3.84 43.99
N THR A 2 24.12 2.67 43.79
CA THR A 2 24.81 1.47 43.27
C THR A 2 24.89 1.51 41.75
N THR A 3 26.02 2.01 41.24
CA THR A 3 26.42 1.92 39.83
C THR A 3 26.84 0.50 39.46
N SER A 4 25.85 -0.42 39.41
CA SER A 4 26.06 -1.72 38.76
C SER A 4 26.22 -1.51 37.25
N LYS A 5 27.17 -2.22 36.61
CA LYS A 5 27.35 -2.24 35.14
C LYS A 5 26.02 -2.46 34.40
N ILE A 6 25.11 -3.24 35.00
CA ILE A 6 23.77 -3.49 34.45
C ILE A 6 22.92 -2.21 34.41
N GLY A 7 22.96 -1.38 35.47
CA GLY A 7 22.18 -0.14 35.54
C GLY A 7 22.58 0.84 34.44
N THR A 8 23.89 1.00 34.20
CA THR A 8 24.38 1.86 33.10
C THR A 8 23.98 1.34 31.72
N THR A 9 23.95 0.02 31.54
CA THR A 9 23.54 -0.64 30.29
C THR A 9 22.04 -0.47 30.05
N VAL A 10 21.22 -0.68 31.09
CA VAL A 10 19.77 -0.46 31.05
C VAL A 10 19.44 1.00 30.74
N THR A 11 20.14 1.97 31.35
CA THR A 11 19.94 3.39 31.03
C THR A 11 20.27 3.69 29.56
N LYS A 12 21.36 3.14 29.02
CA LYS A 12 21.70 3.30 27.60
C LYS A 12 20.63 2.69 26.69
N PHE A 13 20.13 1.50 27.03
CA PHE A 13 19.05 0.83 26.28
C PHE A 13 17.76 1.65 26.28
N LEU A 14 17.34 2.17 27.44
CA LEU A 14 16.15 3.01 27.55
C LEU A 14 16.29 4.31 26.76
N LYS A 15 17.48 4.96 26.79
CA LYS A 15 17.77 6.13 25.96
C LYS A 15 17.69 5.82 24.47
N LEU A 16 18.17 4.65 24.03
CA LEU A 16 18.05 4.22 22.63
C LEU A 16 16.59 3.98 22.25
N LYS A 17 15.79 3.32 23.10
CA LYS A 17 14.35 3.12 22.86
C LYS A 17 13.59 4.45 22.77
N GLN A 18 13.92 5.43 23.61
CA GLN A 18 13.36 6.79 23.53
C GLN A 18 13.71 7.47 22.20
N LYS A 19 14.97 7.40 21.76
CA LYS A 19 15.40 7.93 20.45
C LYS A 19 14.66 7.27 19.29
N ILE A 20 14.53 5.94 19.31
CA ILE A 20 13.77 5.18 18.31
C ILE A 20 12.32 5.66 18.28
N SER A 21 11.68 5.81 19.45
CA SER A 21 10.30 6.28 19.52
C SER A 21 10.14 7.69 18.94
N ALA A 22 11.07 8.60 19.24
CA ALA A 22 11.05 9.96 18.70
C ALA A 22 11.26 9.98 17.18
N GLN A 23 12.22 9.19 16.66
CA GLN A 23 12.46 9.07 15.22
C GLN A 23 11.30 8.42 14.49
N ASN A 24 10.68 7.39 15.08
CA ASN A 24 9.49 6.75 14.51
C ASN A 24 8.32 7.73 14.39
N LYS A 25 8.18 8.67 15.32
CA LYS A 25 7.18 9.74 15.20
C LYS A 25 7.47 10.61 13.98
N ILE A 26 8.70 11.10 13.83
CA ILE A 26 9.14 11.89 12.67
C ILE A 26 8.90 11.12 11.36
N VAL A 27 9.25 9.84 11.31
CA VAL A 27 9.02 8.98 10.13
C VAL A 27 7.53 8.85 9.83
N THR A 28 6.67 8.75 10.85
CA THR A 28 5.22 8.66 10.68
C THR A 28 4.63 9.97 10.16
N ASP A 29 5.13 11.11 10.65
CA ASP A 29 4.74 12.44 10.19
C ASP A 29 5.16 12.65 8.73
N LEU A 30 6.41 12.34 8.37
CA LEU A 30 6.92 12.41 7.00
C LEU A 30 6.15 11.49 6.04
N LYS A 31 5.77 10.28 6.48
CA LYS A 31 4.93 9.38 5.68
C LYS A 31 3.54 9.97 5.42
N SER A 32 2.96 10.63 6.43
CA SER A 32 1.66 11.27 6.31
C SER A 32 1.72 12.47 5.35
N GLU A 33 2.79 13.25 5.41
CA GLU A 33 3.02 14.37 4.51
C GLU A 33 3.26 13.91 3.07
N ALA A 34 4.10 12.88 2.88
CA ALA A 34 4.33 12.26 1.59
C ALA A 34 3.04 11.71 0.97
N ALA A 35 2.15 11.10 1.77
CA ALA A 35 0.86 10.60 1.29
C ALA A 35 -0.07 11.73 0.81
N LYS A 36 -0.05 12.90 1.47
CA LYS A 36 -0.78 14.09 1.00
C LYS A 36 -0.22 14.59 -0.33
N MET A 37 1.11 14.72 -0.41
CA MET A 37 1.78 15.12 -1.66
C MET A 37 1.52 14.13 -2.80
N GLU A 38 1.46 12.82 -2.52
CA GLU A 38 1.13 11.80 -3.53
C GLU A 38 -0.23 12.08 -4.18
N ILE A 39 -1.24 12.40 -3.36
CA ILE A 39 -2.59 12.74 -3.83
C ILE A 39 -2.55 14.01 -4.69
N ASP A 40 -1.81 15.03 -4.26
CA ASP A 40 -1.73 16.29 -4.98
C ASP A 40 -0.99 16.15 -6.31
N ILE A 41 0.08 15.35 -6.36
CA ILE A 41 0.81 15.02 -7.59
C ILE A 41 -0.10 14.28 -8.57
N ILE A 42 -0.85 13.28 -8.11
CA ILE A 42 -1.80 12.55 -8.98
C ILE A 42 -2.83 13.52 -9.56
N LYS A 43 -3.42 14.39 -8.74
CA LYS A 43 -4.40 15.40 -9.20
C LYS A 43 -3.81 16.37 -10.23
N GLN A 44 -2.57 16.81 -10.03
CA GLN A 44 -1.89 17.72 -10.96
C GLN A 44 -1.60 17.02 -12.29
N LEU A 45 -1.04 15.80 -12.25
CA LEU A 45 -0.78 15.00 -13.44
C LEU A 45 -2.07 14.72 -14.22
N GLU A 46 -3.17 14.41 -13.54
CA GLU A 46 -4.48 14.23 -14.17
C GLU A 46 -5.00 15.52 -14.81
N LYS A 47 -4.88 16.67 -14.13
CA LYS A 47 -5.29 17.98 -14.65
C LYS A 47 -4.51 18.35 -15.91
N GLU A 48 -3.22 18.04 -15.94
CA GLU A 48 -2.32 18.29 -17.07
C GLU A 48 -2.38 17.19 -18.14
N LYS A 49 -3.18 16.13 -17.92
CA LYS A 49 -3.28 14.94 -18.78
C LYS A 49 -1.93 14.26 -19.03
N GLN A 50 -1.04 14.30 -18.04
CA GLN A 50 0.27 13.66 -18.07
C GLN A 50 0.26 12.34 -17.31
N GLN A 51 0.97 11.34 -17.82
CA GLN A 51 1.11 10.03 -17.18
C GLN A 51 2.25 9.98 -16.16
N GLY A 52 3.09 11.02 -16.12
CA GLY A 52 4.22 11.10 -15.21
C GLY A 52 5.19 12.22 -15.58
N THR A 53 6.16 12.46 -14.71
CA THR A 53 7.21 13.46 -14.90
C THR A 53 8.56 12.94 -14.39
N THR A 54 9.65 13.46 -14.93
CA THR A 54 11.02 13.13 -14.54
C THR A 54 11.72 14.39 -14.05
N VAL A 55 12.42 14.28 -12.93
CA VAL A 55 13.17 15.34 -12.27
C VAL A 55 14.58 14.86 -11.95
N THR A 56 15.47 15.77 -11.56
CA THR A 56 16.87 15.45 -11.24
C THR A 56 17.02 14.35 -10.18
N LEU A 57 16.10 14.29 -9.22
CA LEU A 57 16.10 13.32 -8.12
C LEU A 57 15.45 11.97 -8.47
N GLY A 58 14.75 11.85 -9.60
CA GLY A 58 14.03 10.63 -9.95
C GLY A 58 12.88 10.83 -10.94
N SER A 59 11.96 9.89 -10.98
CA SER A 59 10.76 9.99 -11.82
C SER A 59 9.52 9.54 -11.05
N VAL A 60 8.37 10.10 -11.42
CA VAL A 60 7.06 9.73 -10.91
C VAL A 60 6.13 9.40 -12.08
N LYS A 61 5.35 8.32 -11.96
CA LYS A 61 4.36 7.90 -12.97
C LYS A 61 3.08 7.45 -12.29
N ILE A 62 1.94 7.73 -12.92
CA ILE A 62 0.66 7.14 -12.50
C ILE A 62 0.67 5.68 -12.95
N SER A 63 0.47 4.78 -12.00
CA SER A 63 0.24 3.36 -12.24
C SER A 63 -1.21 3.05 -11.91
N GLU A 64 -1.87 2.34 -12.82
CA GLU A 64 -3.23 1.85 -12.60
C GLU A 64 -3.16 0.35 -12.33
N THR A 65 -3.93 -0.11 -11.34
CA THR A 65 -4.06 -1.53 -11.04
C THR A 65 -5.53 -1.88 -10.95
N LEU A 66 -5.93 -2.95 -11.63
CA LEU A 66 -7.30 -3.45 -11.56
C LEU A 66 -7.55 -4.08 -10.18
N HIS A 67 -8.62 -3.63 -9.54
CA HIS A 67 -9.11 -4.14 -8.28
C HIS A 67 -10.59 -4.52 -8.41
N GLY A 68 -10.99 -5.51 -7.61
CA GLY A 68 -12.38 -5.96 -7.50
C GLY A 68 -12.97 -5.54 -6.16
N ASN A 69 -14.11 -4.84 -6.20
CA ASN A 69 -14.93 -4.57 -5.03
C ASN A 69 -16.11 -5.54 -4.96
N VAL A 70 -16.24 -6.27 -3.85
CA VAL A 70 -17.29 -7.31 -3.69
C VAL A 70 -18.59 -6.66 -3.23
N LYS A 71 -19.62 -6.67 -4.08
CA LYS A 71 -20.97 -6.16 -3.74
C LYS A 71 -21.77 -7.14 -2.87
N ASP A 72 -21.61 -8.44 -3.13
CA ASP A 72 -22.40 -9.48 -2.46
C ASP A 72 -21.48 -10.63 -1.98
N LYS A 73 -21.17 -10.61 -0.68
CA LYS A 73 -20.28 -11.60 -0.05
C LYS A 73 -20.85 -13.01 -0.08
N ASN A 74 -22.17 -13.16 -0.03
CA ASN A 74 -22.81 -14.47 -0.06
C ASN A 74 -22.67 -15.14 -1.43
N LYS A 75 -22.71 -14.35 -2.51
CA LYS A 75 -22.45 -14.85 -3.87
C LYS A 75 -20.99 -15.19 -4.10
N LEU A 76 -20.06 -14.39 -3.57
CA LEU A 76 -18.63 -14.74 -3.59
C LEU A 76 -18.37 -16.05 -2.86
N LEU A 77 -18.95 -16.23 -1.66
CA LEU A 77 -18.84 -17.47 -0.89
C LEU A 77 -19.37 -18.67 -1.68
N LYS A 78 -20.60 -18.58 -2.19
CA LYS A 78 -21.18 -19.66 -3.02
C LYS A 78 -20.32 -19.97 -4.24
N TYR A 79 -19.79 -18.96 -4.92
CA TYR A 79 -18.91 -19.17 -6.07
C TYR A 79 -17.60 -19.86 -5.66
N ALA A 80 -16.96 -19.40 -4.58
CA ALA A 80 -15.72 -20.00 -4.08
C ALA A 80 -15.92 -21.48 -3.70
N THR A 81 -17.03 -21.82 -3.05
CA THR A 81 -17.32 -23.21 -2.67
C THR A 81 -17.74 -24.09 -3.85
N THR A 82 -18.46 -23.54 -4.83
CA THR A 82 -18.97 -24.32 -6.00
C THR A 82 -17.94 -24.50 -7.11
N LYS A 83 -16.97 -23.60 -7.22
CA LYS A 83 -15.95 -23.59 -8.28
C LYS A 83 -14.54 -23.92 -7.76
N ASP A 84 -14.43 -24.40 -6.52
CA ASP A 84 -13.16 -24.66 -5.82
C ASP A 84 -12.18 -23.49 -5.90
N ALA A 85 -12.72 -22.27 -5.83
CA ALA A 85 -11.98 -21.02 -5.94
C ALA A 85 -11.71 -20.42 -4.55
N MET A 86 -11.35 -21.25 -3.58
CA MET A 86 -11.05 -20.84 -2.20
C MET A 86 -9.88 -19.84 -2.13
N GLN A 87 -9.06 -19.77 -3.16
CA GLN A 87 -7.98 -18.79 -3.31
C GLN A 87 -8.48 -17.33 -3.32
N LEU A 88 -9.76 -17.12 -3.66
CA LEU A 88 -10.41 -15.80 -3.59
C LEU A 88 -10.82 -15.41 -2.16
N MET A 89 -10.91 -16.39 -1.25
CA MET A 89 -11.42 -16.28 0.11
C MET A 89 -10.31 -16.07 1.14
N SER A 90 -9.64 -14.91 1.08
CA SER A 90 -9.04 -14.33 2.28
C SER A 90 -10.10 -13.52 3.04
N ILE A 91 -9.79 -12.99 4.24
CA ILE A 91 -10.70 -12.12 5.03
C ILE A 91 -11.29 -10.98 4.15
N GLN A 92 -10.56 -10.60 3.09
CA GLN A 92 -11.06 -9.82 1.96
C GLN A 92 -10.74 -10.53 0.63
N LEU A 93 -11.39 -10.11 -0.47
CA LEU A 93 -11.11 -10.64 -1.81
C LEU A 93 -9.61 -10.52 -2.13
N SER A 94 -8.97 -11.64 -2.47
CA SER A 94 -7.59 -11.63 -2.97
C SER A 94 -7.54 -10.92 -4.31
N GLN A 95 -6.93 -9.74 -4.34
CA GLN A 95 -6.84 -8.89 -5.53
C GLN A 95 -5.90 -9.48 -6.59
N ALA A 96 -4.92 -10.28 -6.17
CA ALA A 96 -4.04 -11.01 -7.07
C ALA A 96 -4.82 -12.09 -7.83
N ALA A 97 -5.50 -12.97 -7.08
CA ALA A 97 -6.32 -14.03 -7.67
C ALA A 97 -7.49 -13.46 -8.51
N TYR A 98 -8.07 -12.33 -8.11
CA TYR A 98 -9.09 -11.66 -8.92
C TYR A 98 -8.55 -11.19 -10.29
N ARG A 99 -7.35 -10.58 -10.33
CA ARG A 99 -6.74 -10.15 -11.59
C ARG A 99 -6.45 -11.32 -12.51
N GLU A 100 -5.83 -12.38 -11.99
CA GLU A 100 -5.56 -13.60 -12.76
C GLU A 100 -6.85 -14.17 -13.36
N MET A 101 -7.93 -14.25 -12.56
CA MET A 101 -9.21 -14.76 -13.07
C MET A 101 -9.86 -13.86 -14.12
N VAL A 102 -9.68 -12.54 -14.04
CA VAL A 102 -10.17 -11.61 -15.07
C VAL A 102 -9.33 -11.70 -16.34
N GLU A 103 -8.01 -11.88 -16.22
CA GLU A 103 -7.10 -12.14 -17.35
C GLU A 103 -7.45 -13.45 -18.07
N ASP A 104 -7.85 -14.48 -17.33
CA ASP A 104 -8.42 -15.73 -17.84
C ASP A 104 -9.83 -15.57 -18.47
N GLY A 105 -10.37 -14.34 -18.52
CA GLY A 105 -11.65 -14.02 -19.15
C GLY A 105 -12.88 -14.28 -18.28
N LYS A 106 -12.72 -14.58 -16.99
CA LYS A 106 -13.86 -14.81 -16.08
C LYS A 106 -14.50 -13.47 -15.70
N LYS A 107 -15.83 -13.41 -15.82
CA LYS A 107 -16.63 -12.25 -15.40
C LYS A 107 -17.41 -12.59 -14.13
N PHE A 108 -17.36 -11.68 -13.16
CA PHE A 108 -18.04 -11.83 -11.88
C PHE A 108 -19.13 -10.77 -11.74
N SER A 109 -20.40 -11.17 -11.80
CA SER A 109 -21.53 -10.24 -11.69
C SER A 109 -21.67 -9.59 -10.31
N PHE A 110 -21.01 -10.15 -9.29
CA PHE A 110 -21.02 -9.69 -7.90
C PHE A 110 -19.75 -8.91 -7.51
N ILE A 111 -18.83 -8.68 -8.46
CA ILE A 111 -17.62 -7.88 -8.25
C ILE A 111 -17.66 -6.69 -9.20
N GLU A 112 -17.50 -5.50 -8.66
CA GLU A 112 -17.35 -4.27 -9.43
C GLU A 112 -15.86 -3.99 -9.65
N PRO A 113 -15.38 -4.06 -10.91
CA PRO A 113 -14.01 -3.69 -11.22
C PRO A 113 -13.82 -2.19 -11.08
N PHE A 114 -12.72 -1.78 -10.43
CA PHE A 114 -12.28 -0.39 -10.42
C PHE A 114 -10.77 -0.32 -10.61
N HIS A 115 -10.30 0.75 -11.27
CA HIS A 115 -8.88 1.00 -11.44
C HIS A 115 -8.38 1.82 -10.26
N LYS A 116 -7.56 1.20 -9.42
CA LYS A 116 -6.89 1.91 -8.34
C LYS A 116 -5.66 2.59 -8.92
N LYS A 117 -5.63 3.91 -8.87
CA LYS A 117 -4.46 4.71 -9.23
C LYS A 117 -3.49 4.80 -8.06
N LYS A 118 -2.20 4.69 -8.35
CA LYS A 118 -1.11 4.86 -7.38
C LYS A 118 0.05 5.58 -8.05
N LEU A 119 0.83 6.34 -7.29
CA LEU A 119 2.07 6.91 -7.80
C LEU A 119 3.21 5.88 -7.71
N SER A 120 3.83 5.59 -8.84
CA SER A 120 5.07 4.83 -8.91
C SER A 120 6.25 5.81 -8.89
N VAL A 121 7.18 5.61 -7.96
CA VAL A 121 8.34 6.49 -7.76
C VAL A 121 9.63 5.73 -8.02
N GLY A 122 10.45 6.22 -8.94
CA GLY A 122 11.82 5.76 -9.18
C GLY A 122 12.82 6.79 -8.67
N ILE A 123 13.40 6.55 -7.49
CA ILE A 123 14.40 7.46 -6.89
C ILE A 123 15.79 7.12 -7.42
N LYS A 124 16.51 8.13 -7.94
CA LYS A 124 17.91 7.95 -8.35
C LYS A 124 18.78 7.88 -7.10
N ARG A 125 19.43 6.75 -6.87
CA ARG A 125 20.44 6.63 -5.80
C ARG A 125 21.71 7.34 -6.26
N SER A 126 22.15 8.34 -5.49
CA SER A 126 23.46 8.99 -5.63
C SER A 126 24.56 8.08 -5.13
#